data_AF-J9D7E9-F1
#
_entry.id   AF-J9D7E9-F1
#
_cell.length_a   1.000
_cell.length_b   1.000
_cell.length_c   1.000
_cell.angle_alpha   90.00
_cell.angle_beta   90.00
_cell.angle_gamma   90.00
#
_symmetry.space_group_name_H-M   'P 1'
#
loop_
_entity.id
_entity.type
_entity.pdbx_description
1 polymer ?
#
loop_
_entity_poly.entity_id
_entity_poly.type
_entity_poly.pdbx_seq_one_letter_code
_entity_poly.pdbx_strand_id
1 'polypeptide(L)'
;MTIHNWLFKITLLNIWVAECTFLDYKKIKENISKLKNEIDQVNLRLNVSSLQPNVKAGIDQEIENTERIIQNRSWGENENESDYKEKLRKLHDCKKAFNERIFQLTAEKVELECQLGIQEANLQRL
;
A
#
# COMPACT_ATOMS: atom_id res chain seq x y z
N MET A 1 44.87 1.68 44.96
CA MET A 1 43.54 1.03 44.76
C MET A 1 42.67 1.70 43.67
N THR A 2 43.26 2.42 42.70
CA THR A 2 42.51 3.25 41.73
C THR A 2 42.38 2.62 40.34
N ILE A 3 43.35 1.80 39.91
CA ILE A 3 43.39 1.20 38.56
C ILE A 3 42.35 0.07 38.40
N HIS A 4 42.16 -0.76 39.42
CA HIS A 4 41.15 -1.85 39.38
C HIS A 4 39.72 -1.30 39.30
N ASN A 5 39.44 -0.16 39.94
CA ASN A 5 38.13 0.51 39.88
C ASN A 5 37.85 1.10 38.49
N TRP A 6 38.89 1.61 37.81
CA TRP A 6 38.78 2.12 36.45
C TRP A 6 38.54 1.02 35.41
N LEU A 7 39.29 -0.09 35.48
CA LEU A 7 39.09 -1.24 34.59
C LEU A 7 37.70 -1.86 34.77
N PHE A 8 37.24 -2.01 36.01
CA PHE A 8 35.89 -2.50 36.31
C PHE A 8 34.79 -1.60 35.71
N LYS A 9 34.95 -0.26 35.81
CA LYS A 9 34.02 0.70 35.20
C LYS A 9 34.01 0.62 33.67
N ILE A 10 35.16 0.45 33.03
CA ILE A 10 35.26 0.27 31.58
C ILE A 10 34.57 -1.03 31.14
N THR A 11 34.78 -2.13 31.86
CA THR A 11 34.13 -3.41 31.55
C THR A 11 32.61 -3.33 31.67
N LEU A 12 32.09 -2.71 32.74
CA LEU A 12 30.64 -2.48 32.89
C LEU A 12 30.06 -1.59 31.79
N LEU A 13 30.78 -0.54 31.40
CA LEU A 13 30.37 0.34 30.30
C LEU A 13 30.31 -0.44 28.97
N ASN A 14 31.31 -1.27 28.70
CA ASN A 14 31.34 -2.08 27.48
C ASN A 14 30.23 -3.13 27.43
N ILE A 15 29.91 -3.78 28.56
CA ILE A 15 28.78 -4.72 28.67
C ILE A 15 27.46 -3.98 28.42
N TRP A 16 27.27 -2.82 29.05
CA TRP A 16 26.04 -2.03 28.88
C TRP A 16 25.86 -1.53 27.44
N VAL A 17 26.94 -1.05 26.80
CA VAL A 17 26.90 -0.65 25.39
C VAL A 17 26.57 -1.84 24.49
N ALA A 18 27.12 -3.03 24.76
CA ALA A 18 26.82 -4.24 24.00
C ALA A 18 25.38 -4.75 24.20
N GLU A 19 24.83 -4.63 25.41
CA GLU A 19 23.42 -4.96 25.69
C GLU A 19 22.47 -3.98 25.00
N CYS A 20 22.78 -2.68 25.02
CA CYS A 20 22.01 -1.67 24.32
C CYS A 20 22.00 -1.90 22.80
N THR A 21 23.16 -2.18 22.19
CA THR A 21 23.22 -2.46 20.74
C THR A 21 22.48 -3.74 20.35
N PHE A 22 22.52 -4.77 21.20
CA PHE A 22 21.75 -6.00 20.98
C PHE A 22 20.23 -5.77 21.03
N LEU A 23 19.75 -4.98 22.00
CA LEU A 23 18.33 -4.63 22.11
C LEU A 23 17.85 -3.81 20.89
N ASP A 24 18.66 -2.84 20.44
CA ASP A 24 18.36 -2.05 19.25
C ASP A 24 18.33 -2.91 17.98
N TYR A 25 19.29 -3.83 17.83
CA TYR A 25 19.32 -4.80 16.74
C TYR A 25 18.05 -5.66 16.69
N LYS A 26 17.64 -6.20 17.85
CA LYS A 26 16.43 -7.03 17.96
C LYS A 26 15.19 -6.23 17.57
N LYS A 27 15.06 -5.01 18.08
CA LYS A 27 13.92 -4.13 17.79
C LYS A 27 13.83 -3.77 16.31
N ILE A 28 14.96 -3.46 15.66
CA ILE A 28 14.99 -3.15 14.23
C ILE A 28 14.58 -4.38 13.41
N LYS A 29 15.04 -5.59 13.77
CA LYS A 29 14.61 -6.82 13.11
C LYS A 29 13.11 -7.09 13.24
N GLU A 30 12.54 -6.88 14.42
CA GLU A 30 11.11 -7.00 14.65
C GLU A 30 10.31 -6.01 13.79
N ASN A 31 10.77 -4.75 13.71
CA ASN A 31 10.17 -3.74 12.84
C ASN A 31 10.24 -4.12 11.36
N ILE A 32 11.39 -4.61 10.88
CA ILE A 32 11.54 -5.10 9.50
C ILE A 32 10.56 -6.23 9.21
N SER A 33 10.43 -7.21 10.12
CA SER A 33 9.49 -8.31 9.95
C SER A 33 8.05 -7.83 9.89
N LYS A 34 7.70 -6.84 10.73
CA LYS A 34 6.36 -6.24 10.74
C LYS A 34 6.06 -5.51 9.44
N LEU A 35 6.98 -4.67 8.96
CA LEU A 35 6.82 -3.92 7.72
C LEU A 35 6.69 -4.84 6.50
N LYS A 36 7.46 -5.93 6.44
CA LYS A 36 7.33 -6.95 5.38
C LYS A 36 5.93 -7.57 5.37
N ASN A 37 5.41 -7.95 6.54
CA ASN A 37 4.05 -8.46 6.64
C ASN A 37 3.00 -7.43 6.20
N GLU A 38 3.16 -6.16 6.58
CA GLU A 38 2.24 -5.09 6.18
C GLU A 38 2.25 -4.86 4.66
N ILE A 39 3.42 -4.86 4.03
CA ILE A 39 3.59 -4.79 2.57
C ILE A 39 2.89 -5.97 1.89
N ASP A 40 3.05 -7.18 2.42
CA ASP A 40 2.38 -8.37 1.88
C ASP A 40 0.86 -8.25 1.98
N GLN A 41 0.33 -7.70 3.08
CA GLN A 41 -1.11 -7.43 3.21
C GLN A 41 -1.59 -6.37 2.20
N VAL A 42 -0.78 -5.36 1.87
CA VAL A 42 -1.12 -4.41 0.79
C VAL A 42 -1.10 -5.10 -0.57
N ASN A 43 -0.11 -5.94 -0.84
CA ASN A 43 -0.02 -6.71 -2.09
C ASN A 43 -1.24 -7.63 -2.27
N LEU A 44 -1.69 -8.29 -1.21
CA LEU A 44 -2.92 -9.09 -1.23
C LEU A 44 -4.14 -8.24 -1.55
N ARG A 45 -4.26 -7.05 -0.92
CA ARG A 45 -5.34 -6.09 -1.20
C ARG A 45 -5.31 -5.56 -2.63
N LEU A 46 -4.14 -5.38 -3.23
CA LEU A 46 -4.00 -4.98 -4.64
C LEU A 46 -4.37 -6.11 -5.61
N ASN A 47 -4.18 -7.37 -5.21
CA ASN A 47 -4.42 -8.54 -6.05
C ASN A 47 -5.86 -9.09 -5.95
N VAL A 48 -6.74 -8.45 -5.17
CA VAL A 48 -8.16 -8.84 -5.12
C VAL A 48 -8.79 -8.73 -6.50
N SER A 49 -9.67 -9.67 -6.85
CA SER A 49 -10.25 -9.78 -8.19
C SER A 49 -10.91 -8.49 -8.66
N SER A 50 -11.52 -7.70 -7.75
CA SER A 50 -12.19 -6.44 -8.08
C SER A 50 -11.25 -5.28 -8.45
N LEU A 51 -9.93 -5.42 -8.25
CA LEU A 51 -8.91 -4.44 -8.62
C LEU A 51 -8.03 -4.92 -9.79
N GLN A 52 -8.37 -6.05 -10.39
CA GLN A 52 -7.59 -6.61 -11.48
C GLN A 52 -7.77 -5.81 -12.78
N PRO A 53 -6.74 -5.76 -13.65
CA PRO A 53 -6.78 -4.98 -14.89
C PRO A 53 -7.93 -5.36 -15.85
N ASN A 54 -8.35 -6.63 -15.84
CA ASN A 54 -9.49 -7.13 -16.62
C ASN A 54 -10.83 -6.53 -16.17
N VAL A 55 -11.01 -6.26 -14.88
CA VAL A 55 -12.23 -5.60 -14.36
C VAL A 55 -12.27 -4.16 -14.84
N LYS A 56 -11.14 -3.44 -14.77
CA LYS A 56 -11.04 -2.08 -15.33
C LYS A 56 -11.36 -2.06 -16.83
N ALA A 57 -10.79 -3.00 -17.59
CA ALA A 57 -11.06 -3.10 -19.02
C ALA A 57 -12.54 -3.38 -19.31
N GLY A 58 -13.20 -4.22 -18.50
CA GLY A 58 -14.64 -4.46 -18.59
C GLY A 58 -15.48 -3.21 -18.33
N ILE A 59 -15.13 -2.42 -17.32
CA ILE A 59 -15.80 -1.14 -17.04
C ILE A 59 -15.58 -0.16 -18.19
N ASP A 60 -14.35 -0.05 -18.71
CA ASP A 60 -14.01 0.81 -19.84
C ASP A 60 -14.82 0.44 -21.10
N GLN A 61 -14.95 -0.86 -21.38
CA GLN A 61 -15.76 -1.35 -22.51
C GLN A 61 -17.24 -1.05 -22.33
N GLU A 62 -17.78 -1.21 -21.13
CA GLU A 62 -19.20 -0.98 -20.86
C GLU A 62 -19.56 0.51 -20.93
N ILE A 63 -18.63 1.39 -20.55
CA ILE A 63 -18.74 2.85 -20.77
C ILE A 63 -18.87 3.12 -22.27
N GLU A 64 -17.93 2.63 -23.08
CA GLU A 64 -17.93 2.86 -24.53
C GLU A 64 -19.21 2.33 -25.19
N ASN A 65 -19.65 1.12 -24.79
CA ASN A 65 -20.89 0.53 -25.27
C ASN A 65 -22.11 1.39 -24.92
N THR A 66 -22.17 1.89 -23.69
CA THR A 66 -23.29 2.72 -23.22
C THR A 66 -23.29 4.08 -23.91
N GLU A 67 -22.13 4.71 -24.09
CA GLU A 67 -21.98 5.96 -24.86
C GLU A 67 -22.44 5.78 -26.30
N ARG A 68 -22.05 4.68 -26.94
CA ARG A 68 -22.45 4.36 -28.32
C ARG A 68 -23.96 4.19 -28.45
N ILE A 69 -24.61 3.52 -27.49
CA ILE A 69 -26.07 3.38 -27.47
C ILE A 69 -26.73 4.76 -27.36
N ILE A 70 -26.21 5.63 -26.49
CA ILE A 70 -26.78 6.97 -26.30
C ILE A 70 -26.64 7.83 -27.56
N GLN A 71 -25.51 7.74 -28.25
CA GLN A 71 -25.23 8.54 -29.44
C GLN A 71 -26.00 8.07 -30.68
N ASN A 72 -26.18 6.76 -30.84
CA ASN A 72 -26.72 6.18 -32.09
C ASN A 72 -28.23 5.91 -32.05
N ARG A 73 -28.89 6.08 -30.90
CA ARG A 73 -30.31 5.78 -30.75
C ARG A 73 -31.15 7.05 -30.81
N SER A 74 -32.13 7.05 -31.70
CA SER A 74 -33.25 7.99 -31.65
C SER A 74 -34.26 7.49 -30.63
N TRP A 75 -34.34 8.18 -29.50
CA TRP A 75 -35.23 7.82 -28.39
C TRP A 75 -36.70 8.09 -28.76
N GLY A 76 -37.54 7.06 -28.72
CA GLY A 76 -39.00 7.20 -28.86
C GLY A 76 -39.68 7.53 -27.53
N GLU A 77 -40.99 7.82 -27.55
CA GLU A 77 -41.79 8.22 -26.37
C GLU A 77 -41.76 7.21 -25.20
N ASN A 78 -41.38 5.95 -25.46
CA ASN A 78 -41.33 4.85 -24.48
C ASN A 78 -39.91 4.38 -24.16
N GLU A 79 -38.86 5.04 -24.67
CA GLU A 79 -37.47 4.65 -24.43
C GLU A 79 -36.79 5.55 -23.41
N ASN A 80 -36.23 4.97 -22.36
CA ASN A 80 -35.62 5.72 -21.26
C ASN A 80 -34.14 6.06 -21.54
N GLU A 81 -33.90 7.11 -22.33
CA GLU A 81 -32.57 7.74 -22.44
C GLU A 81 -31.97 8.04 -21.06
N SER A 82 -32.83 8.44 -20.11
CA SER A 82 -32.45 8.72 -18.72
C SER A 82 -31.80 7.53 -18.03
N ASP A 83 -32.29 6.30 -18.26
CA ASP A 83 -31.75 5.09 -17.63
C ASP A 83 -30.34 4.78 -18.13
N TYR A 84 -30.09 4.98 -19.44
CA TYR A 84 -28.76 4.80 -20.01
C TYR A 84 -27.78 5.88 -19.55
N LYS A 85 -28.22 7.13 -19.43
CA LYS A 85 -27.40 8.22 -18.85
C LYS A 85 -27.06 7.94 -17.39
N GLU A 86 -28.00 7.44 -16.61
CA GLU A 86 -27.79 7.06 -15.21
C GLU A 86 -26.83 5.86 -15.09
N LYS A 87 -26.98 4.85 -15.96
CA LYS A 87 -26.03 3.74 -16.06
C LYS A 87 -24.62 4.23 -16.38
N LEU A 88 -24.48 5.12 -17.37
CA LEU A 88 -23.19 5.70 -17.76
C LEU A 88 -22.53 6.43 -16.57
N ARG A 89 -23.32 7.24 -15.85
CA ARG A 89 -22.85 7.92 -14.63
C ARG A 89 -22.32 6.93 -13.60
N LYS A 90 -23.09 5.87 -13.29
CA LYS A 90 -22.66 4.82 -12.36
C LYS A 90 -21.37 4.12 -12.79
N LEU A 91 -21.20 3.86 -14.08
CA LEU A 91 -19.97 3.24 -14.61
C LEU A 91 -18.75 4.16 -14.44
N HIS A 92 -18.90 5.47 -14.69
CA HIS A 92 -17.84 6.44 -14.41
C HIS A 92 -17.52 6.53 -12.91
N ASP A 93 -18.54 6.53 -12.04
CA ASP A 93 -18.36 6.52 -10.59
C ASP A 93 -17.61 5.25 -10.15
N CYS A 94 -17.95 4.07 -10.68
CA CYS A 94 -17.23 2.82 -10.44
C CYS A 94 -15.77 2.89 -10.91
N LYS A 95 -15.51 3.41 -12.13
CA LYS A 95 -14.15 3.58 -12.66
C LYS A 95 -13.31 4.51 -11.79
N LYS A 96 -13.90 5.61 -11.33
CA LYS A 96 -13.24 6.56 -10.43
C LYS A 96 -12.88 5.90 -9.11
N ALA A 97 -13.84 5.23 -8.45
CA ALA A 97 -13.62 4.53 -7.19
C ALA A 97 -12.54 3.44 -7.30
N PHE A 98 -12.53 2.70 -8.41
CA PHE A 98 -11.50 1.71 -8.71
C PHE A 98 -10.10 2.34 -8.77
N ASN A 99 -9.95 3.41 -9.56
CA ASN A 99 -8.67 4.10 -9.73
C ASN A 99 -8.18 4.72 -8.40
N GLU A 100 -9.08 5.36 -7.65
CA GLU A 100 -8.76 5.93 -6.34
C GLU A 100 -8.28 4.84 -5.36
N ARG A 101 -8.94 3.67 -5.37
CA ARG A 101 -8.55 2.57 -4.49
C ARG A 101 -7.17 2.01 -4.83
N ILE A 102 -6.86 1.82 -6.12
CA ILE A 102 -5.52 1.39 -6.56
C ILE A 102 -4.48 2.43 -6.15
N PHE A 103 -4.77 3.71 -6.39
CA PHE A 103 -3.85 4.80 -6.04
C PHE A 103 -3.54 4.81 -4.54
N GLN A 104 -4.55 4.73 -3.69
CA GLN A 104 -4.39 4.69 -2.23
C GLN A 104 -3.51 3.51 -1.79
N LEU A 105 -3.80 2.30 -2.27
CA LEU A 105 -3.03 1.10 -1.90
C LEU A 105 -1.59 1.16 -2.42
N THR A 106 -1.38 1.75 -3.60
CA THR A 106 -0.03 1.94 -4.15
C THR A 106 0.76 2.94 -3.32
N ALA A 107 0.14 4.05 -2.90
CA ALA A 107 0.77 5.03 -2.02
C ALA A 107 1.12 4.43 -0.65
N GLU A 108 0.20 3.68 -0.04
CA GLU A 108 0.42 2.95 1.22
C GLU A 108 1.62 1.99 1.09
N LYS A 109 1.71 1.23 0.00
CA LYS A 109 2.83 0.33 -0.27
C LYS A 109 4.17 1.09 -0.33
N VAL A 110 4.23 2.18 -1.09
CA VAL A 110 5.45 2.98 -1.26
C VAL A 110 5.91 3.56 0.08
N GLU A 111 4.97 4.02 0.92
CA GLU A 111 5.29 4.51 2.26
C GLU A 111 5.92 3.40 3.13
N LEU A 112 5.32 2.21 3.15
CA LEU A 112 5.83 1.07 3.90
C LEU A 112 7.20 0.60 3.38
N GLU A 113 7.41 0.58 2.06
CA GLU A 113 8.70 0.25 1.44
C GLU A 113 9.79 1.27 1.80
N CYS A 114 9.45 2.56 1.87
CA CYS A 114 10.36 3.60 2.33
C CYS A 114 10.74 3.39 3.81
N GLN A 115 9.76 3.13 4.67
CA GLN A 115 10.01 2.82 6.08
C GLN A 115 10.88 1.57 6.25
N LEU A 116 10.65 0.52 5.44
CA LEU A 116 11.46 -0.68 5.43
C LEU A 116 12.91 -0.38 5.06
N GLY A 117 13.13 0.41 4.00
CA GLY A 117 14.48 0.82 3.58
C GLY A 117 15.22 1.60 4.67
N ILE A 118 14.53 2.45 5.43
CA ILE A 118 15.11 3.15 6.59
C ILE A 118 15.54 2.16 7.68
N GLN A 119 14.69 1.19 8.02
CA GLN A 119 15.03 0.19 9.04
C GLN A 119 16.17 -0.73 8.60
N GLU A 120 16.21 -1.15 7.33
CA GLU A 120 17.30 -1.94 6.78
C GLU A 120 18.63 -1.16 6.77
N ALA A 121 18.60 0.14 6.45
CA ALA A 121 19.77 1.00 6.54
C ALA A 121 20.25 1.19 8.00
N ASN A 122 19.33 1.30 8.96
CA ASN A 122 19.69 1.36 10.39
C ASN A 122 20.32 0.04 10.85
N LEU A 123 19.84 -1.11 10.39
CA LEU A 123 20.41 -2.41 10.72
C LEU A 123 21.85 -2.57 10.20
N GLN A 124 22.16 -2.01 9.03
CA GLN A 124 23.51 -2.05 8.45
C GLN A 124 24.52 -1.14 9.16
N ARG A 125 24.05 -0.16 9.94
CA ARG A 125 24.88 0.81 10.66
C ARG A 125 25.22 0.36 12.09
N LEU A 126 24.50 -0.62 12.62
CA LEU A 126 24.78 -1.29 13.91
C LEU A 126 25.81 -2.40 13.73
#